data_AF-A0AAJ6ENX4-F1
#
_entry.id   AF-A0AAJ6ENX4-F1
#
_cell.length_a   1.000
_cell.length_b   1.000
_cell.length_c   1.000
_cell.angle_alpha   90.00
_cell.angle_beta   90.00
_cell.angle_gamma   90.00
#
_symmetry.space_group_name_H-M   'P 1'
#
loop_
_entity.id
_entity.type
_entity.pdbx_description
1 polymer ?
#
loop_
_entity_poly.entity_id
_entity_poly.type
_entity_poly.pdbx_seq_one_letter_code
_entity_poly.pdbx_strand_id
1 'polypeptide(L)'
;MQDVSFRIPAIARKAIDAAAGDRILAVLAAMLLSATAFTSTSVDAQTLSFGSTGAGGSGAWDNTTVDWFNGSTAVPWASGATAVFGGAAGTVTVSGTVAVGGATFNTNGYTITGGTLTLSGTTPTIATNAGASATVNSLLAGSATLVKTGAGTLTINNAANTYTGGTTVSQGSLVFGGGGKGALGSGTVTLGDAHSGTSNISLLANFPNFLSGQNIPNNIVVSNSGTGTVSIGTTPFNPGSNGTQFAGTITLNKDVTL
;
A
#
# COMPACT_ATOMS: atom_id res chain seq x y z
N MET A 1 -64.51 23.74 -51.02
CA MET A 1 -63.67 22.83 -50.22
C MET A 1 -63.23 21.70 -51.13
N GLN A 2 -62.02 21.83 -51.69
CA GLN A 2 -61.36 20.82 -52.53
C GLN A 2 -59.93 20.75 -51.99
N ASP A 3 -59.62 19.62 -51.37
CA ASP A 3 -58.39 19.34 -50.66
C ASP A 3 -57.30 18.96 -51.67
N VAL A 4 -56.29 19.80 -51.86
CA VAL A 4 -55.17 19.53 -52.77
C VAL A 4 -54.06 18.86 -51.98
N SER A 5 -54.12 17.54 -51.87
CA SER A 5 -53.11 16.73 -51.21
C SER A 5 -51.84 16.63 -52.09
N PHE A 6 -50.77 17.34 -51.72
CA PHE A 6 -49.49 17.33 -52.42
C PHE A 6 -48.72 16.04 -52.09
N ARG A 7 -48.83 15.01 -52.94
CA ARG A 7 -48.06 13.76 -52.78
C ARG A 7 -46.62 13.96 -53.26
N ILE A 8 -45.67 13.94 -52.33
CA ILE A 8 -44.23 13.90 -52.64
C ILE A 8 -43.91 12.53 -53.27
N PRO A 9 -43.26 12.46 -54.46
CA PRO A 9 -42.90 11.20 -55.10
C PRO A 9 -41.94 10.37 -54.23
N ALA A 10 -42.21 9.06 -54.11
CA ALA A 10 -41.45 8.11 -53.28
C ALA A 10 -39.94 8.02 -53.63
N ILE A 11 -39.53 8.55 -54.78
CA ILE A 11 -38.14 8.54 -55.27
C ILE A 11 -37.24 9.49 -54.46
N ALA A 12 -37.77 10.58 -53.89
CA ALA A 12 -36.98 11.54 -53.10
C ALA A 12 -36.56 11.02 -51.72
N ARG A 13 -37.27 10.03 -51.17
CA ARG A 13 -36.96 9.43 -49.86
C ARG A 13 -35.74 8.51 -49.90
N LYS A 14 -35.50 7.83 -51.03
CA LYS A 14 -34.44 6.81 -51.13
C LYS A 14 -33.03 7.39 -51.28
N ALA A 15 -32.90 8.64 -51.72
CA ALA A 15 -31.61 9.31 -51.89
C ALA A 15 -31.06 9.92 -50.58
N ILE A 16 -31.92 10.24 -49.62
CA ILE A 16 -31.52 10.81 -48.31
C ILE A 16 -31.02 9.69 -47.37
N ASP A 17 -31.62 8.50 -47.43
CA ASP A 17 -31.23 7.37 -46.58
C ASP A 17 -29.90 6.72 -47.01
N ALA A 18 -29.55 6.76 -48.30
CA ALA A 18 -28.28 6.20 -48.81
C ALA A 18 -27.06 7.06 -48.44
N ALA A 19 -27.21 8.39 -48.39
CA ALA A 19 -26.12 9.32 -48.06
C ALA A 19 -25.89 9.46 -46.53
N ALA A 20 -26.91 9.16 -45.71
CA ALA A 20 -26.82 9.18 -44.25
C ALA A 20 -26.16 7.89 -43.69
N GLY A 21 -26.37 6.74 -44.33
CA GLY A 21 -25.76 5.47 -43.92
C GLY A 21 -24.25 5.41 -44.10
N ASP A 22 -23.73 6.00 -45.18
CA ASP A 22 -22.30 5.91 -45.54
C ASP A 22 -21.41 6.88 -44.75
N ARG A 23 -21.97 8.01 -44.28
CA ARG A 23 -21.23 8.99 -43.46
C ARG A 23 -21.09 8.58 -42.00
N ILE A 24 -22.02 7.79 -41.47
CA ILE A 24 -21.91 7.25 -40.10
C ILE A 24 -20.89 6.11 -40.07
N LEU A 25 -20.80 5.31 -41.14
CA LEU A 25 -19.81 4.23 -41.24
C LEU A 25 -18.38 4.76 -41.45
N ALA A 26 -18.20 5.83 -42.23
CA ALA A 26 -16.90 6.46 -42.44
C ALA A 26 -16.38 7.19 -41.19
N VAL A 27 -17.25 7.77 -40.37
CA VAL A 27 -16.86 8.43 -39.10
C VAL A 27 -16.56 7.40 -38.01
N LEU A 28 -17.29 6.27 -37.95
CA LEU A 28 -16.94 5.16 -37.05
C LEU A 28 -15.62 4.48 -37.45
N ALA A 29 -15.34 4.32 -38.75
CA ALA A 29 -14.10 3.72 -39.23
C ALA A 29 -12.87 4.64 -39.06
N ALA A 30 -13.05 5.98 -39.14
CA ALA A 30 -11.98 6.95 -38.93
C ALA A 30 -11.63 7.18 -37.45
N MET A 31 -12.56 6.96 -36.51
CA MET A 31 -12.27 6.97 -35.07
C MET A 31 -11.56 5.70 -34.58
N LEU A 32 -11.50 4.64 -35.40
CA LEU A 32 -10.91 3.35 -35.03
C LEU A 32 -9.46 3.16 -35.49
N LEU A 33 -8.77 4.21 -35.95
CA LEU A 33 -7.41 4.09 -36.53
C LEU A 33 -6.33 4.97 -35.87
N SER A 34 -6.51 5.29 -34.58
CA SER A 34 -5.40 5.75 -33.72
C SER A 34 -5.64 5.45 -32.23
N ALA A 35 -6.45 4.45 -31.93
CA ALA A 35 -6.32 3.75 -30.65
C ALA A 35 -5.27 2.67 -30.89
N THR A 36 -3.98 2.97 -30.66
CA THR A 36 -3.15 1.92 -30.07
C THR A 36 -3.96 1.45 -28.88
N ALA A 37 -4.42 0.20 -28.92
CA ALA A 37 -5.04 -0.40 -27.76
C ALA A 37 -4.06 -0.18 -26.61
N PHE A 38 -4.36 0.79 -25.74
CA PHE A 38 -3.85 0.73 -24.39
C PHE A 38 -4.64 -0.43 -23.82
N THR A 39 -4.14 -1.64 -24.06
CA THR A 39 -4.45 -2.73 -23.17
C THR A 39 -3.83 -2.26 -21.86
N SER A 40 -4.60 -1.54 -21.05
CA SER A 40 -4.43 -1.64 -19.61
C SER A 40 -4.81 -3.08 -19.30
N THR A 41 -3.91 -4.02 -19.60
CA THR A 41 -3.77 -5.15 -18.73
C THR A 41 -3.48 -4.49 -17.39
N SER A 42 -4.50 -4.40 -16.55
CA SER A 42 -4.25 -4.51 -15.12
C SER A 42 -3.60 -5.86 -14.97
N VAL A 43 -2.29 -5.93 -15.24
CA VAL A 43 -1.48 -7.00 -14.71
C VAL A 43 -1.64 -6.77 -13.23
N ASP A 44 -2.38 -7.67 -12.58
CA ASP A 44 -2.35 -7.76 -11.13
C ASP A 44 -0.89 -7.59 -10.71
N ALA A 45 -0.66 -6.71 -9.74
CA ALA A 45 0.68 -6.41 -9.27
C ALA A 45 1.39 -7.75 -9.02
N GLN A 46 2.49 -7.99 -9.76
CA GLN A 46 3.18 -9.28 -9.73
C GLN A 46 3.57 -9.59 -8.28
N THR A 47 3.50 -10.85 -7.88
CA THR A 47 4.04 -11.29 -6.58
C THR A 47 5.40 -11.92 -6.80
N LEU A 48 6.42 -11.43 -6.11
CA LEU A 48 7.81 -11.83 -6.27
C LEU A 48 8.42 -12.26 -4.95
N SER A 49 9.02 -13.45 -4.91
CA SER A 49 9.73 -13.95 -3.73
C SER A 49 11.16 -13.44 -3.70
N PHE A 50 11.65 -13.02 -2.54
CA PHE A 50 13.01 -12.51 -2.40
C PHE A 50 14.07 -13.62 -2.47
N GLY A 51 15.21 -13.31 -3.10
CA GLY A 51 16.29 -14.23 -3.45
C GLY A 51 16.09 -14.82 -4.85
N SER A 52 17.18 -15.09 -5.57
CA SER A 52 17.17 -15.59 -6.95
C SER A 52 16.43 -16.92 -7.15
N THR A 53 16.22 -17.68 -6.08
CA THR A 53 15.43 -18.93 -6.04
C THR A 53 14.22 -18.85 -5.10
N GLY A 54 13.91 -17.66 -4.58
CA GLY A 54 12.89 -17.46 -3.54
C GLY A 54 13.31 -17.95 -2.15
N ALA A 55 14.59 -18.29 -1.96
CA ALA A 55 15.12 -18.81 -0.70
C ALA A 55 15.42 -17.74 0.37
N GLY A 56 15.20 -16.46 0.05
CA GLY A 56 15.51 -15.34 0.94
C GLY A 56 16.98 -14.94 0.92
N GLY A 57 17.45 -14.40 2.05
CA GLY A 57 18.83 -14.00 2.30
C GLY A 57 19.00 -12.48 2.40
N SER A 58 20.17 -12.00 1.97
CA SER A 58 20.48 -10.58 1.84
C SER A 58 20.74 -10.24 0.39
N GLY A 59 20.42 -9.02 -0.03
CA GLY A 59 20.56 -8.60 -1.43
C GLY A 59 20.00 -7.21 -1.69
N ALA A 60 19.91 -6.85 -2.96
CA ALA A 60 19.42 -5.56 -3.41
C ALA A 60 17.91 -5.59 -3.69
N TRP A 61 17.26 -4.46 -3.46
CA TRP A 61 15.91 -4.18 -3.93
C TRP A 61 15.99 -3.00 -4.90
N ASP A 62 16.07 -3.33 -6.19
CA ASP A 62 16.11 -2.39 -7.29
C ASP A 62 15.55 -3.04 -8.58
N ASN A 63 15.40 -2.25 -9.65
CA ASN A 63 14.80 -2.67 -10.91
C ASN A 63 15.81 -3.26 -11.93
N THR A 64 17.03 -3.57 -11.50
CA THR A 64 18.12 -4.05 -12.37
C THR A 64 18.74 -5.36 -11.91
N THR A 65 18.91 -5.55 -10.60
CA THR A 65 19.55 -6.72 -9.99
C THR A 65 18.55 -7.87 -9.92
N VAL A 66 18.97 -9.06 -10.34
CA VAL A 66 18.14 -10.29 -10.39
C VAL A 66 18.01 -10.98 -9.03
N ASP A 67 17.51 -10.25 -8.04
CA ASP A 67 17.36 -10.70 -6.64
C ASP A 67 15.94 -11.16 -6.29
N TRP A 68 15.07 -11.31 -7.28
CA TRP A 68 13.67 -11.73 -7.11
C TRP A 68 13.37 -12.99 -7.90
N PHE A 69 12.44 -13.80 -7.41
CA PHE A 69 11.99 -15.03 -8.06
C PHE A 69 10.50 -14.94 -8.38
N ASN A 70 10.16 -15.16 -9.65
CA ASN A 70 8.78 -15.10 -10.16
C ASN A 70 8.03 -16.44 -10.09
N GLY A 71 8.60 -17.46 -9.43
CA GLY A 71 8.09 -18.83 -9.42
C GLY A 71 8.76 -19.76 -10.44
N SER A 72 9.53 -19.22 -11.39
CA SER A 72 10.24 -19.99 -12.41
C SER A 72 11.71 -19.58 -12.58
N THR A 73 11.99 -18.27 -12.64
CA THR A 73 13.34 -17.74 -12.86
C THR A 73 13.63 -16.55 -11.95
N ALA A 74 14.93 -16.28 -11.77
CA ALA A 74 15.39 -15.03 -11.18
C ALA A 74 15.09 -13.85 -12.14
N VAL A 75 14.60 -12.74 -11.59
CA VAL A 75 14.19 -11.54 -12.31
C VAL A 75 14.54 -10.30 -11.48
N PRO A 76 14.69 -9.12 -12.11
CA PRO A 76 14.72 -7.86 -11.36
C PRO A 76 13.36 -7.53 -10.76
N TRP A 77 13.32 -6.57 -9.84
CA TRP A 77 12.05 -6.10 -9.26
C TRP A 77 11.15 -5.49 -10.34
N ALA A 78 9.89 -5.93 -10.38
CA ALA A 78 8.85 -5.29 -11.16
C ALA A 78 8.25 -4.12 -10.36
N SER A 79 8.33 -2.90 -10.89
CA SER A 79 7.80 -1.69 -10.22
C SER A 79 6.33 -1.86 -9.82
N GLY A 80 6.03 -1.62 -8.54
CA GLY A 80 4.68 -1.77 -7.99
C GLY A 80 4.26 -3.21 -7.65
N ALA A 81 5.15 -4.19 -7.78
CA ALA A 81 4.91 -5.58 -7.37
C ALA A 81 4.72 -5.72 -5.85
N THR A 82 4.27 -6.90 -5.44
CA THR A 82 4.18 -7.35 -4.04
C THR A 82 5.35 -8.26 -3.72
N ALA A 83 6.10 -7.93 -2.67
CA ALA A 83 7.25 -8.72 -2.24
C ALA A 83 6.84 -9.87 -1.31
N VAL A 84 7.50 -11.01 -1.40
CA VAL A 84 7.36 -12.13 -0.46
C VAL A 84 8.73 -12.47 0.13
N PHE A 85 8.86 -12.27 1.43
CA PHE A 85 10.07 -12.55 2.20
C PHE A 85 9.88 -13.84 3.01
N GLY A 86 10.44 -14.95 2.51
CA GLY A 86 10.46 -16.25 3.19
C GLY A 86 11.89 -16.77 3.35
N GLY A 87 12.04 -18.07 3.62
CA GLY A 87 13.35 -18.71 3.68
C GLY A 87 14.30 -18.09 4.71
N ALA A 88 15.58 -17.97 4.38
CA ALA A 88 16.59 -17.37 5.24
C ALA A 88 16.36 -15.86 5.37
N ALA A 89 16.31 -15.32 6.59
CA ALA A 89 16.21 -13.88 6.78
C ALA A 89 17.55 -13.17 6.51
N GLY A 90 17.49 -11.89 6.18
CA GLY A 90 18.68 -11.07 5.97
C GLY A 90 18.39 -9.60 5.76
N THR A 91 19.40 -8.87 5.29
CA THR A 91 19.30 -7.44 4.99
C THR A 91 19.02 -7.22 3.51
N VAL A 92 17.94 -6.51 3.22
CA VAL A 92 17.51 -6.13 1.88
C VAL A 92 17.78 -4.64 1.71
N THR A 93 18.67 -4.29 0.79
CA THR A 93 19.10 -2.90 0.57
C THR A 93 18.36 -2.31 -0.62
N VAL A 94 17.46 -1.38 -0.37
CA VAL A 94 16.76 -0.60 -1.39
C VAL A 94 17.75 0.36 -2.03
N SER A 95 17.92 0.29 -3.35
CA SER A 95 18.80 1.20 -4.09
C SER A 95 17.96 2.25 -4.82
N GLY A 96 18.16 3.52 -4.49
CA GLY A 96 17.40 4.63 -5.07
C GLY A 96 15.95 4.66 -4.60
N THR A 97 15.01 4.81 -5.53
CA THR A 97 13.57 4.84 -5.25
C THR A 97 12.89 3.67 -5.96
N VAL A 98 12.14 2.88 -5.19
CA VAL A 98 11.44 1.69 -5.69
C VAL A 98 9.96 1.79 -5.34
N ALA A 99 9.07 1.63 -6.33
CA ALA A 99 7.64 1.52 -6.08
C ALA A 99 7.26 0.10 -5.63
N VAL A 100 6.44 0.00 -4.59
CA VAL A 100 6.01 -1.26 -3.98
C VAL A 100 4.49 -1.28 -3.80
N GLY A 101 3.85 -2.36 -4.22
CA GLY A 101 2.42 -2.61 -4.06
C GLY A 101 2.08 -3.34 -2.76
N GLY A 102 3.07 -3.93 -2.09
CA GLY A 102 2.92 -4.58 -0.79
C GLY A 102 4.11 -5.46 -0.44
N ALA A 103 4.07 -6.07 0.75
CA ALA A 103 5.05 -7.06 1.18
C ALA A 103 4.41 -8.10 2.11
N THR A 104 4.86 -9.35 2.04
CA THR A 104 4.51 -10.42 2.98
C THR A 104 5.76 -10.99 3.60
N PHE A 105 5.87 -10.94 4.93
CA PHE A 105 6.97 -11.53 5.70
C PHE A 105 6.52 -12.84 6.35
N ASN A 106 7.17 -13.93 5.97
CA ASN A 106 6.95 -15.29 6.47
C ASN A 106 8.00 -15.72 7.50
N THR A 107 9.15 -15.05 7.55
CA THR A 107 10.27 -15.37 8.44
C THR A 107 10.63 -14.18 9.32
N ASN A 108 11.04 -14.46 10.56
CA ASN A 108 11.58 -13.47 11.50
C ASN A 108 12.97 -12.97 11.09
N GLY A 109 13.20 -11.65 11.18
CA GLY A 109 14.54 -11.06 11.19
C GLY A 109 14.94 -10.34 9.90
N TYR A 110 14.00 -10.13 8.96
CA TYR A 110 14.29 -9.30 7.79
C TYR A 110 14.48 -7.84 8.17
N THR A 111 15.51 -7.21 7.60
CA THR A 111 15.75 -5.77 7.72
C THR A 111 15.77 -5.15 6.32
N ILE A 112 14.85 -4.23 6.06
CA ILE A 112 14.79 -3.45 4.81
C ILE A 112 15.43 -2.10 5.07
N THR A 113 16.46 -1.73 4.32
CA THR A 113 17.26 -0.51 4.57
C THR A 113 17.70 0.19 3.28
N GLY A 114 18.31 1.36 3.40
CA GLY A 114 18.84 2.13 2.27
C GLY A 114 17.86 3.18 1.78
N GLY A 115 17.50 3.10 0.50
CA GLY A 115 16.73 4.10 -0.24
C GLY A 115 15.24 4.21 0.12
N THR A 116 14.46 4.64 -0.85
CA THR A 116 13.03 4.98 -0.68
C THR A 116 12.13 3.90 -1.26
N LEU A 117 11.18 3.44 -0.47
CA LEU A 117 10.03 2.66 -0.93
C LEU A 117 8.83 3.59 -1.11
N THR A 118 8.37 3.74 -2.35
CA THR A 118 7.13 4.46 -2.66
C THR A 118 5.96 3.49 -2.59
N LEU A 119 5.10 3.69 -1.60
CA LEU A 119 3.84 2.98 -1.43
C LEU A 119 2.93 3.29 -2.62
N SER A 120 2.66 2.27 -3.43
CA SER A 120 1.94 2.37 -4.70
C SER A 120 0.74 1.43 -4.74
N GLY A 121 -0.15 1.61 -5.71
CA GLY A 121 -1.43 0.92 -5.76
C GLY A 121 -2.47 1.52 -4.81
N THR A 122 -3.63 0.88 -4.72
CA THR A 122 -4.79 1.41 -3.99
C THR A 122 -4.64 1.27 -2.47
N THR A 123 -4.13 0.13 -2.00
CA THR A 123 -4.00 -0.23 -0.58
C THR A 123 -2.75 -1.09 -0.37
N PRO A 124 -1.54 -0.50 -0.43
CA PRO A 124 -0.31 -1.23 -0.23
C PRO A 124 -0.30 -1.88 1.15
N THR A 125 -0.25 -3.21 1.14
CA THR A 125 -0.42 -4.03 2.34
C THR A 125 0.91 -4.69 2.70
N ILE A 126 1.34 -4.47 3.95
CA ILE A 126 2.45 -5.19 4.58
C ILE A 126 1.87 -6.20 5.57
N ALA A 127 1.97 -7.48 5.20
CA ALA A 127 1.62 -8.60 6.05
C ALA A 127 2.86 -9.13 6.76
N THR A 128 2.76 -9.35 8.07
CA THR A 128 3.74 -10.12 8.84
C THR A 128 3.00 -11.31 9.45
N ASN A 129 3.30 -12.50 8.98
CA ASN A 129 2.60 -13.71 9.42
C ASN A 129 2.92 -14.07 10.88
N ALA A 130 2.14 -14.97 11.47
CA ALA A 130 2.33 -15.41 12.85
C ALA A 130 3.78 -15.90 13.06
N GLY A 131 4.45 -15.41 14.11
CA GLY A 131 5.85 -15.72 14.39
C GLY A 131 6.88 -14.98 13.53
N ALA A 132 6.46 -14.22 12.50
CA ALA A 132 7.35 -13.38 11.71
C ALA A 132 7.47 -11.98 12.32
N SER A 133 8.66 -11.40 12.17
CA SER A 133 8.89 -9.97 12.37
C SER A 133 9.82 -9.41 11.32
N ALA A 134 9.60 -8.13 10.97
CA ALA A 134 10.40 -7.42 10.00
C ALA A 134 10.63 -5.97 10.45
N THR A 135 11.79 -5.43 10.09
CA THR A 135 12.16 -4.04 10.36
C THR A 135 12.34 -3.29 9.03
N VAL A 136 11.71 -2.13 8.91
CA VAL A 136 11.82 -1.23 7.77
C VAL A 136 12.50 0.06 8.23
N ASN A 137 13.75 0.22 7.81
CA ASN A 137 14.59 1.40 8.01
C ASN A 137 14.63 2.28 6.73
N SER A 138 14.24 1.75 5.57
CA SER A 138 14.07 2.52 4.34
C SER A 138 13.02 3.63 4.51
N LEU A 139 13.16 4.71 3.74
CA LEU A 139 12.19 5.79 3.72
C LEU A 139 10.89 5.30 3.05
N LEU A 140 9.75 5.47 3.71
CA LEU A 140 8.43 5.23 3.14
C LEU A 140 7.84 6.54 2.61
N ALA A 141 7.42 6.55 1.34
CA ALA A 141 6.85 7.71 0.65
C ALA A 141 5.57 7.33 -0.11
N GLY A 142 4.85 8.33 -0.61
CA GLY A 142 3.66 8.14 -1.45
C GLY A 142 2.35 8.62 -0.81
N SER A 143 1.25 8.59 -1.56
CA SER A 143 -0.06 9.08 -1.09
C SER A 143 -1.01 7.97 -0.65
N ALA A 144 -0.64 6.71 -0.85
CA ALA A 144 -1.50 5.58 -0.50
C ALA A 144 -1.52 5.32 1.02
N THR A 145 -2.61 4.75 1.52
CA THR A 145 -2.72 4.30 2.91
C THR A 145 -1.97 2.99 3.08
N LEU A 146 -0.99 2.97 3.98
CA LEU A 146 -0.30 1.74 4.35
C LEU A 146 -1.24 0.85 5.19
N VAL A 147 -1.40 -0.41 4.81
CA VAL A 147 -2.14 -1.40 5.61
C VAL A 147 -1.17 -2.39 6.24
N LYS A 148 -1.16 -2.47 7.57
CA LYS A 148 -0.46 -3.52 8.32
C LYS A 148 -1.45 -4.65 8.66
N THR A 149 -1.13 -5.86 8.24
CA THR A 149 -1.91 -7.07 8.59
C THR A 149 -1.01 -8.24 9.02
N GLY A 150 -1.63 -9.39 9.31
CA GLY A 150 -1.00 -10.57 9.87
C GLY A 150 -0.63 -10.42 11.35
N ALA A 151 -0.65 -11.54 12.08
CA ALA A 151 -0.48 -11.58 13.54
C ALA A 151 0.93 -11.22 14.04
N GLY A 152 1.92 -11.15 13.15
CA GLY A 152 3.30 -10.79 13.48
C GLY A 152 3.55 -9.30 13.72
N THR A 153 4.83 -8.96 13.81
CA THR A 153 5.29 -7.59 14.15
C THR A 153 5.98 -6.92 12.97
N LEU A 154 5.50 -5.74 12.58
CA LEU A 154 6.22 -4.83 11.69
C LEU A 154 6.83 -3.70 12.51
N THR A 155 8.13 -3.46 12.34
CA THR A 155 8.83 -2.32 12.94
C THR A 155 9.17 -1.29 11.86
N ILE A 156 8.76 -0.04 12.02
CA ILE A 156 9.11 1.08 11.14
C ILE A 156 9.97 2.07 11.92
N ASN A 157 11.25 2.20 11.57
CA ASN A 157 12.21 3.02 12.32
C ASN A 157 12.67 4.27 11.58
N ASN A 158 12.21 4.51 10.34
CA ASN A 158 12.61 5.72 9.64
C ASN A 158 11.72 6.90 10.06
N ALA A 159 12.26 7.78 10.90
CA ALA A 159 11.53 8.95 11.39
C ALA A 159 11.26 10.04 10.33
N ALA A 160 11.80 9.90 9.12
CA ALA A 160 11.64 10.85 8.03
C ALA A 160 10.57 10.46 7.01
N ASN A 161 9.77 9.41 7.26
CA ASN A 161 8.73 8.95 6.33
C ASN A 161 7.82 10.10 5.88
N THR A 162 7.53 10.13 4.58
CA THR A 162 6.82 11.23 3.90
C THR A 162 5.48 10.80 3.32
N TYR A 163 5.06 9.55 3.53
CA TYR A 163 3.78 9.11 3.01
C TYR A 163 2.61 9.82 3.71
N THR A 164 1.59 10.18 2.93
CA THR A 164 0.52 11.09 3.37
C THR A 164 -0.84 10.40 3.55
N GLY A 165 -1.02 9.20 3.00
CA GLY A 165 -2.30 8.46 3.04
C GLY A 165 -2.66 7.87 4.40
N GLY A 166 -1.78 7.95 5.39
CA GLY A 166 -2.00 7.39 6.73
C GLY A 166 -1.67 5.91 6.83
N THR A 167 -2.04 5.30 7.95
CA THR A 167 -1.72 3.91 8.26
C THR A 167 -2.91 3.21 8.92
N THR A 168 -3.32 2.08 8.36
CA THR A 168 -4.30 1.19 8.99
C THR A 168 -3.58 -0.01 9.58
N VAL A 169 -3.80 -0.30 10.87
CA VAL A 169 -3.34 -1.54 11.50
C VAL A 169 -4.56 -2.45 11.64
N SER A 170 -4.69 -3.40 10.73
CA SER A 170 -5.80 -4.35 10.70
C SER A 170 -5.55 -5.50 11.67
N GLN A 171 -4.30 -5.98 11.78
CA GLN A 171 -3.93 -7.12 12.63
C GLN A 171 -2.47 -7.05 13.13
N GLY A 172 -2.23 -7.66 14.29
CA GLY A 172 -0.89 -7.85 14.87
C GLY A 172 -0.30 -6.56 15.43
N SER A 173 1.03 -6.49 15.47
CA SER A 173 1.74 -5.36 16.07
C SER A 173 2.39 -4.47 15.02
N LEU A 174 2.14 -3.17 15.11
CA LEU A 174 2.94 -2.13 14.47
C LEU A 174 3.79 -1.45 15.55
N VAL A 175 5.10 -1.65 15.46
CA VAL A 175 6.08 -0.93 16.25
C VAL A 175 6.63 0.22 15.40
N PHE A 176 6.70 1.42 15.94
CA PHE A 176 7.28 2.58 15.25
C PHE A 176 8.29 3.29 16.14
N GLY A 177 9.41 3.72 15.56
CA GLY A 177 10.55 4.25 16.31
C GLY A 177 11.46 5.13 15.44
N GLY A 178 12.71 5.30 15.88
CA GLY A 178 13.72 6.07 15.13
C GLY A 178 13.98 7.48 15.62
N GLY A 179 13.49 7.84 16.81
CA GLY A 179 13.81 9.13 17.41
C GLY A 179 13.22 10.33 16.66
N GLY A 180 12.02 10.20 16.07
CA GLY A 180 11.31 11.34 15.50
C GLY A 180 9.81 11.10 15.23
N LYS A 181 9.10 12.21 15.05
CA LYS A 181 7.64 12.33 14.88
C LYS A 181 7.07 11.81 13.57
N GLY A 182 7.91 11.51 12.57
CA GLY A 182 7.46 11.19 11.22
C GLY A 182 7.38 9.70 10.88
N ALA A 183 7.65 8.79 11.83
CA ALA A 183 7.72 7.34 11.53
C ALA A 183 6.44 6.78 10.89
N LEU A 184 5.27 7.34 11.24
CA LEU A 184 3.97 6.92 10.72
C LEU A 184 3.45 7.80 9.56
N GLY A 185 4.34 8.58 8.92
CA GLY A 185 3.95 9.55 7.90
C GLY A 185 3.12 10.69 8.49
N SER A 186 2.35 11.38 7.66
CA SER A 186 1.55 12.56 8.08
C SER A 186 0.05 12.29 8.21
N GLY A 187 -0.45 11.15 7.76
CA GLY A 187 -1.89 10.83 7.76
C GLY A 187 -2.40 10.26 9.08
N THR A 188 -3.71 10.05 9.16
CA THR A 188 -4.36 9.39 10.31
C THR A 188 -3.89 7.94 10.47
N VAL A 189 -3.71 7.51 11.70
CA VAL A 189 -3.48 6.11 12.07
C VAL A 189 -4.80 5.49 12.52
N THR A 190 -5.28 4.48 11.81
CA THR A 190 -6.51 3.77 12.13
C THR A 190 -6.18 2.40 12.72
N LEU A 191 -6.67 2.11 13.92
CA LEU A 191 -6.56 0.81 14.56
C LEU A 191 -7.86 0.05 14.36
N GLY A 192 -7.77 -1.00 13.55
CA GLY A 192 -8.85 -1.88 13.18
C GLY A 192 -9.63 -1.46 11.95
N ASP A 193 -10.11 -2.46 11.21
CA ASP A 193 -10.95 -2.35 10.03
C ASP A 193 -11.82 -3.62 9.87
N ALA A 194 -12.51 -3.76 8.74
CA ALA A 194 -13.31 -4.95 8.45
C ALA A 194 -12.51 -6.27 8.45
N HIS A 195 -11.18 -6.21 8.23
CA HIS A 195 -10.29 -7.37 8.21
C HIS A 195 -9.69 -7.72 9.57
N SER A 196 -10.01 -6.95 10.63
CA SER A 196 -9.49 -7.21 11.97
C SER A 196 -10.02 -8.49 12.60
N GLY A 197 -11.27 -8.88 12.31
CA GLY A 197 -11.86 -10.11 12.84
C GLY A 197 -11.67 -10.25 14.35
N THR A 198 -11.07 -11.36 14.79
CA THR A 198 -10.73 -11.64 16.20
C THR A 198 -9.30 -11.27 16.58
N SER A 199 -8.52 -10.69 15.66
CA SER A 199 -7.10 -10.43 15.86
C SER A 199 -6.88 -9.28 16.85
N ASN A 200 -5.87 -9.45 17.71
CA ASN A 200 -5.38 -8.35 18.53
C ASN A 200 -4.56 -7.38 17.68
N ILE A 201 -4.64 -6.10 18.05
CA ILE A 201 -3.96 -5.00 17.38
C ILE A 201 -3.13 -4.26 18.42
N SER A 202 -1.88 -3.97 18.08
CA SER A 202 -1.00 -3.19 18.95
C SER A 202 -0.30 -2.09 18.15
N LEU A 203 -0.36 -0.87 18.66
CA LEU A 203 0.40 0.28 18.18
C LEU A 203 1.42 0.66 19.26
N LEU A 204 2.69 0.39 19.01
CA LEU A 204 3.74 0.45 20.02
C LEU A 204 4.88 1.39 19.61
N ALA A 205 5.13 2.39 20.44
CA ALA A 205 6.23 3.33 20.26
C ALA A 205 7.56 2.76 20.79
N ASN A 206 8.60 2.73 19.98
CA ASN A 206 9.95 2.32 20.35
C ASN A 206 10.91 3.53 20.35
N PHE A 207 10.96 4.22 21.48
CA PHE A 207 11.84 5.35 21.71
C PHE A 207 12.77 5.06 22.89
N PRO A 208 14.07 4.76 22.65
CA PRO A 208 15.00 4.47 23.73
C PRO A 208 15.22 5.69 24.63
N ASN A 209 15.10 6.91 24.10
CA ASN A 209 15.20 8.16 24.84
C ASN A 209 14.13 9.16 24.35
N PHE A 210 13.16 9.52 25.20
CA PHE A 210 12.22 10.60 24.90
C PHE A 210 12.86 11.96 25.15
N LEU A 211 13.30 12.60 24.07
CA LEU A 211 13.71 14.00 24.08
C LEU A 211 12.48 14.91 24.01
N SER A 212 12.61 16.15 24.49
CA SER A 212 11.55 17.16 24.33
C SER A 212 11.22 17.38 22.84
N GLY A 213 9.93 17.46 22.49
CA GLY A 213 9.46 17.68 21.12
C GLY A 213 9.24 16.42 20.26
N GLN A 214 9.39 15.23 20.86
CA GLN A 214 9.24 13.93 20.21
C GLN A 214 7.80 13.40 20.28
N ASN A 215 6.85 14.27 19.92
CA ASN A 215 5.43 13.97 20.00
C ASN A 215 4.96 13.30 18.71
N ILE A 216 4.03 12.35 18.83
CA ILE A 216 3.39 11.71 17.68
C ILE A 216 2.28 12.64 17.18
N PRO A 217 2.41 13.23 15.99
CA PRO A 217 1.50 14.26 15.51
C PRO A 217 0.25 13.66 14.86
N ASN A 218 0.29 12.37 14.49
CA ASN A 218 -0.80 11.70 13.82
C ASN A 218 -2.03 11.63 14.72
N ASN A 219 -3.20 11.89 14.14
CA ASN A 219 -4.45 11.51 14.77
C ASN A 219 -4.53 9.97 14.81
N ILE A 220 -5.05 9.43 15.91
CA ILE A 220 -5.27 8.00 16.08
C ILE A 220 -6.76 7.75 16.22
N VAL A 221 -7.30 6.87 15.39
CA VAL A 221 -8.69 6.44 15.45
C VAL A 221 -8.72 4.95 15.73
N VAL A 222 -9.26 4.56 16.88
CA VAL A 222 -9.60 3.17 17.16
C VAL A 222 -11.02 2.93 16.66
N SER A 223 -11.15 2.06 15.65
CA SER A 223 -12.44 1.70 15.08
C SER A 223 -13.26 0.82 16.03
N ASN A 224 -14.58 0.76 15.81
CA ASN A 224 -15.45 -0.24 16.45
C ASN A 224 -15.43 -1.59 15.70
N SER A 225 -14.46 -1.81 14.82
CA SER A 225 -14.32 -3.04 14.04
C SER A 225 -13.47 -4.07 14.78
N GLY A 226 -13.78 -5.34 14.55
CA GLY A 226 -13.10 -6.48 15.18
C GLY A 226 -13.38 -6.64 16.68
N THR A 227 -13.29 -7.88 17.17
CA THR A 227 -13.56 -8.26 18.56
C THR A 227 -12.29 -8.48 19.38
N GLY A 228 -11.11 -8.50 18.74
CA GLY A 228 -9.83 -8.58 19.41
C GLY A 228 -9.50 -7.30 20.20
N THR A 229 -8.53 -7.41 21.11
CA THR A 229 -8.07 -6.30 21.92
C THR A 229 -7.28 -5.29 21.09
N VAL A 230 -7.39 -4.01 21.45
CA VAL A 230 -6.54 -2.95 20.90
C VAL A 230 -5.65 -2.44 22.02
N SER A 231 -4.36 -2.32 21.75
CA SER A 231 -3.37 -1.77 22.69
C SER A 231 -2.59 -0.62 22.07
N ILE A 232 -2.38 0.44 22.84
CA ILE A 232 -1.54 1.59 22.46
C ILE A 232 -0.51 1.79 23.57
N GLY A 233 0.79 1.72 23.25
CA GLY A 233 1.82 1.77 24.30
C GLY A 233 3.25 1.95 23.78
N THR A 234 4.22 1.45 24.55
CA THR A 234 5.67 1.58 24.27
C THR A 234 6.44 0.26 24.37
N THR A 235 7.56 0.12 23.65
CA THR A 235 8.51 -0.99 23.78
C THR A 235 9.98 -0.52 23.67
N PRO A 236 10.88 -0.86 24.62
CA PRO A 236 10.60 -1.38 25.96
C PRO A 236 9.93 -0.32 26.84
N PHE A 237 9.22 -0.75 27.87
CA PHE A 237 8.63 0.13 28.89
C PHE A 237 9.74 1.01 29.50
N ASN A 238 9.71 2.32 29.20
CA ASN A 238 10.62 3.29 29.79
C ASN A 238 9.83 4.16 30.78
N PRO A 239 9.90 3.89 32.10
CA PRO A 239 9.21 4.68 33.12
C PRO A 239 9.84 6.07 33.36
N GLY A 240 10.82 6.48 32.56
CA GLY A 240 11.41 7.83 32.62
C GLY A 240 10.38 8.93 32.36
N SER A 241 10.64 10.13 32.91
CA SER A 241 9.70 11.25 33.07
C SER A 241 9.06 11.85 31.79
N ASN A 242 9.38 11.33 30.62
CA ASN A 242 8.82 11.75 29.34
C ASN A 242 8.15 10.54 28.68
N GLY A 243 6.94 10.18 29.13
CA GLY A 243 6.14 9.14 28.43
C GLY A 243 5.86 9.52 26.98
N THR A 244 5.37 8.58 26.17
CA THR A 244 4.94 8.85 24.80
C THR A 244 3.92 9.99 24.77
N GLN A 245 4.25 11.09 24.12
CA GLN A 245 3.34 12.21 23.95
C GLN A 245 2.66 12.10 22.59
N PHE A 246 1.37 11.77 22.59
CA PHE A 246 0.53 11.94 21.40
C PHE A 246 0.09 13.41 21.35
N ALA A 247 0.45 14.11 20.27
CA ALA A 247 0.00 15.49 20.02
C ALA A 247 -1.25 15.53 19.12
N GLY A 248 -1.48 14.48 18.32
CA GLY A 248 -2.72 14.31 17.57
C GLY A 248 -3.91 13.94 18.46
N THR A 249 -5.11 14.01 17.90
CA THR A 249 -6.33 13.57 18.59
C THR A 249 -6.36 12.04 18.66
N ILE A 250 -6.73 11.48 19.81
CA ILE A 250 -7.02 10.05 19.97
C ILE A 250 -8.53 9.87 20.10
N THR A 251 -9.14 9.16 19.15
CA THR A 251 -10.56 8.80 19.16
C THR A 251 -10.72 7.32 19.45
N LEU A 252 -11.43 6.98 20.52
CA LEU A 252 -11.64 5.60 20.95
C LEU A 252 -13.11 5.19 20.73
N ASN A 253 -13.38 4.36 19.72
CA ASN A 253 -14.73 3.86 19.45
C ASN A 253 -15.02 2.49 20.08
N LYS A 254 -14.04 1.93 20.81
CA LYS A 254 -14.15 0.73 21.67
C LYS A 254 -13.07 0.77 22.75
N ASP A 255 -13.13 -0.18 23.68
CA ASP A 255 -12.15 -0.30 24.77
C ASP A 255 -10.73 -0.54 24.25
N VAL A 256 -9.77 0.08 24.94
CA VAL A 256 -8.33 0.02 24.62
C VAL A 256 -7.53 -0.23 25.89
N THR A 257 -6.53 -1.10 25.78
CA THR A 257 -5.48 -1.26 26.79
C THR A 257 -4.37 -0.24 26.55
N LEU A 258 -4.04 0.55 27.57
CA LEU A 258 -2.97 1.56 27.56
C LEU A 258 -1.73 1.07 28.30
#